data_AF-A0A3D2SBG6-F1
#
_entry.id   AF-A0A3D2SBG6-F1
#
_cell.length_a   1.000
_cell.length_b   1.000
_cell.length_c   1.000
_cell.angle_alpha   90.00
_cell.angle_beta   90.00
_cell.angle_gamma   90.00
#
_symmetry.space_group_name_H-M   'P 1'
#
loop_
_entity.id
_entity.type
_entity.pdbx_description
1 polymer ?
#
loop_
_entity_poly.entity_id
_entity_poly.type
_entity_poly.pdbx_seq_one_letter_code
_entity_poly.pdbx_strand_id
1 'polypeptide(L)' 'MTLNIGDKAPAISLFDTEKNKVNLSDFNGKNVVVLFFPQAFTGVCTAELCATRDD' A
#
# COMPACT_ATOMS: atom_id res chain seq x y z
N MET A 1 13.71 7.67 10.31
CA MET A 1 12.65 8.68 10.49
C MET A 1 11.40 7.89 10.82
N THR A 2 10.82 8.11 12.01
CA THR A 2 9.68 7.34 12.52
C THR A 2 8.40 8.11 12.23
N LEU A 3 7.38 7.46 11.66
CA LEU A 3 6.06 8.04 11.44
C LEU A 3 5.25 7.95 12.74
N ASN A 4 4.63 9.05 13.13
CA ASN A 4 3.71 9.12 14.26
C ASN A 4 2.26 9.29 13.80
N ILE A 5 1.33 8.99 14.69
CA ILE A 5 -0.10 9.21 14.43
C ILE A 5 -0.35 10.71 14.24
N GLY A 6 -1.03 11.05 13.15
CA GLY A 6 -1.34 12.44 12.78
C GLY A 6 -0.31 13.07 11.83
N ASP A 7 0.84 12.44 11.61
CA ASP A 7 1.79 12.90 10.61
C ASP A 7 1.17 12.82 9.21
N LYS A 8 1.47 13.82 8.38
CA LYS A 8 1.06 13.80 6.98
C LYS A 8 1.78 12.64 6.29
N ALA A 9 1.01 11.79 5.60
CA ALA A 9 1.58 10.69 4.85
C ALA A 9 2.63 11.19 3.84
N PRO A 10 3.78 10.51 3.72
CA PRO A 10 4.84 10.90 2.81
C PRO A 10 4.39 10.77 1.35
N ALA A 11 4.98 11.58 0.46
CA ALA A 11 4.75 11.44 -0.97
C ALA A 11 5.40 10.14 -1.46
N ILE A 12 4.57 9.18 -1.85
CA ILE A 12 4.99 7.89 -2.40
C ILE A 12 4.58 7.83 -3.86
N SER A 13 5.54 7.49 -4.72
CA SER A 13 5.32 7.18 -6.12
C SER A 13 5.94 5.82 -6.41
N LEU A 14 5.12 4.84 -6.78
CA LEU A 14 5.55 3.47 -7.07
C LEU A 14 4.97 3.03 -8.42
N PHE A 15 5.54 1.96 -8.96
CA PHE A 15 4.96 1.30 -10.12
C PHE A 15 4.05 0.17 -9.65
N ASP A 16 2.88 0.05 -10.26
CA ASP A 16 2.02 -1.11 -10.07
C ASP A 16 2.52 -2.33 -10.87
N THR A 17 1.76 -3.43 -10.83
CA THR A 17 2.08 -4.68 -11.55
C THR A 17 2.12 -4.49 -13.07
N GLU A 18 1.38 -3.52 -13.60
CA GLU A 18 1.33 -3.19 -15.02
C GLU A 18 2.38 -2.14 -15.43
N LYS A 19 3.21 -1.69 -14.48
CA LYS A 19 4.21 -0.60 -14.63
C LYS A 19 3.59 0.78 -14.85
N ASN A 20 2.34 0.97 -14.48
CA ASN A 20 1.77 2.31 -14.38
C ASN A 20 2.35 3.00 -13.15
N LYS A 21 2.66 4.29 -13.28
CA LYS A 21 3.12 5.08 -12.14
C LYS A 21 1.91 5.48 -11.30
N VAL A 22 1.89 5.07 -10.05
CA VAL A 22 0.85 5.35 -9.05
C VAL A 22 1.42 6.29 -8.00
N ASN A 23 0.73 7.40 -7.71
CA ASN A 23 1.12 8.33 -6.66
C ASN A 23 0.09 8.31 -5.53
N LEU A 24 0.55 8.42 -4.28
CA LEU A 24 -0.36 8.47 -3.13
C LEU A 24 -1.33 9.66 -3.21
N SER A 25 -0.89 10.78 -3.81
CA SER A 25 -1.71 11.97 -4.06
C SER A 25 -2.92 11.71 -4.95
N ASP A 26 -2.88 10.68 -5.80
CA ASP A 26 -3.95 10.36 -6.74
C ASP A 26 -5.20 9.84 -6.01
N PHE A 27 -5.06 9.43 -4.74
CA PHE A 27 -6.14 8.94 -3.87
C PHE A 27 -6.61 9.97 -2.83
N ASN A 28 -6.26 11.25 -2.98
CA ASN A 28 -6.69 12.30 -2.07
C ASN A 28 -8.23 12.32 -1.90
N GLY A 29 -8.70 12.43 -0.66
CA GLY A 29 -10.12 12.44 -0.31
C GLY A 29 -10.74 11.04 -0.18
N LYS A 30 -9.98 9.96 -0.38
CA LYS A 30 -10.37 8.59 -0.06
C LYS A 30 -9.62 8.12 1.18
N ASN A 31 -10.23 7.19 1.92
CA ASN A 31 -9.50 6.45 2.95
C ASN A 31 -8.63 5.40 2.27
N VAL A 32 -7.32 5.44 2.53
CA VAL A 32 -6.32 4.58 1.89
C VAL A 32 -5.52 3.88 2.97
N VAL A 33 -5.32 2.57 2.80
CA VAL A 33 -4.41 1.78 3.62
C VAL A 33 -3.21 1.38 2.76
N VAL A 34 -1.99 1.64 3.26
CA VAL A 34 -0.75 1.22 2.61
C VAL A 34 -0.22 0.01 3.36
N LEU A 35 -0.21 -1.14 2.71
CA LEU A 35 0.28 -2.40 3.28
C LEU A 35 1.70 -2.70 2.81
N PHE A 36 2.56 -3.08 3.75
CA PHE A 36 3.92 -3.54 3.48
C PHE A 36 4.01 -5.03 3.79
N PHE A 37 4.54 -5.80 2.85
CA PHE A 37 4.78 -7.23 3.02
C PHE A 37 6.22 -7.56 2.57
N PRO A 38 6.86 -8.57 3.18
CA PRO A 38 8.29 -8.82 2.98
C PRO A 38 8.62 -9.37 1.59
N GLN A 39 7.78 -10.26 1.05
CA GLN A 39 8.04 -10.91 -0.22
C GLN A 39 6.75 -11.35 -0.92
N ALA A 40 6.66 -11.01 -2.22
CA ALA A 40 5.56 -11.43 -3.07
C ALA A 40 5.61 -12.94 -3.35
N PHE A 41 4.47 -13.52 -3.71
CA PHE A 41 4.35 -14.92 -4.14
C PHE A 41 4.73 -15.95 -3.07
N THR A 42 4.63 -15.59 -1.79
CA THR A 42 4.72 -16.54 -0.68
C THR A 42 3.32 -16.91 -0.20
N GLY A 43 3.08 -18.18 0.13
CA GLY A 43 1.73 -18.65 0.48
C GLY A 43 1.07 -17.86 1.63
N VAL A 44 1.86 -17.47 2.62
CA VAL A 44 1.39 -16.65 3.76
C VAL A 44 1.02 -15.23 3.31
N CYS A 45 1.90 -14.53 2.59
CA CYS A 45 1.61 -13.16 2.15
C CYS A 45 0.43 -13.12 1.17
N THR A 46 0.30 -14.13 0.30
CA THR A 46 -0.85 -14.23 -0.60
C THR A 46 -2.15 -14.36 0.18
N ALA A 47 -2.20 -15.23 1.19
CA ALA A 47 -3.40 -15.41 2.01
C ALA A 47 -3.77 -14.12 2.77
N GLU A 48 -2.78 -13.45 3.36
CA GLU A 48 -2.98 -12.21 4.13
C GLU A 48 -3.47 -11.04 3.26
N LEU A 49 -2.89 -10.88 2.07
CA LEU A 49 -3.31 -9.84 1.12
C LEU A 49 -4.68 -10.12 0.51
N CYS A 50 -5.04 -11.39 0.27
CA CYS A 50 -6.38 -11.76 -0.18
C CYS A 50 -7.43 -11.46 0.89
N ALA A 51 -7.22 -11.87 2.14
CA ALA A 51 -8.15 -11.57 3.23
C ALA A 51 -8.37 -10.06 3.39
N THR A 52 -7.29 -9.26 3.36
CA THR A 52 -7.41 -7.80 3.49
C THR A 52 -8.18 -7.14 2.34
N ARG A 53 -8.18 -7.75 1.15
CA ARG A 53 -8.89 -7.23 -0.02
C ARG A 53 -10.36 -7.66 -0.04
N ASP A 54 -10.62 -8.91 0.35
CA ASP A 54 -11.90 -9.58 0.14
C ASP A 54 -12.84 -9.50 1.35
N ASP A 55 -12.33 -9.26 2.57
CA ASP A 55 -13.08 -9.11 3.83
C ASP A 55 -13.17 -7.64 4.30
#